data_AF-A0A9C8VB92-F1
#
_entry.id   AF-A0A9C8VB92-F1
#
_cell.length_a   1.000
_cell.length_b   1.000
_cell.length_c   1.000
_cell.angle_alpha   90.00
_cell.angle_beta   90.00
_cell.angle_gamma   90.00
#
_symmetry.space_group_name_H-M   'P 1'
#
loop_
_entity.id
_entity.type
_entity.pdbx_description
1 polymer ?
#
loop_
_entity_poly.entity_id
_entity_poly.type
_entity_poly.pdbx_seq_one_letter_code
_entity_poly.pdbx_strand_id
1 'polypeptide(L)'
;MPDSRLYTSNPDTRPSVMTGLLAALLLATSVSIHADELSDPGIWHGEWQAEDTDFTLLVLPSGTNFRLEPLRPAGIEWQAGEGLINGSSGTVEVSYQGVVAQVMVQLTSPETAVVRSMSCQPDYHVVCTLVRNQQARFIKLQ
;
A
#
# COMPACT_ATOMS: atom_id res chain seq x y z
N MET A 1 18.93 10.86 87.37
CA MET A 1 19.01 9.51 87.99
C MET A 1 17.73 8.77 87.66
N PRO A 2 17.77 7.45 87.42
CA PRO A 2 17.95 6.77 86.13
C PRO A 2 16.61 6.11 85.68
N ASP A 3 16.43 5.40 84.56
CA ASP A 3 17.04 4.10 84.25
C ASP A 3 16.68 3.56 82.85
N SER A 4 17.48 2.58 82.44
CA SER A 4 17.56 1.92 81.14
C SER A 4 16.63 0.69 81.02
N ARG A 5 16.42 0.18 79.78
CA ARG A 5 16.13 -1.21 79.30
C ARG A 5 15.03 -1.17 78.20
N LEU A 6 15.24 -1.44 76.90
CA LEU A 6 15.73 -2.60 76.13
C LEU A 6 14.92 -3.91 76.22
N TYR A 7 14.47 -4.37 75.03
CA TYR A 7 14.25 -5.76 74.55
C TYR A 7 13.06 -6.56 75.16
N THR A 8 12.28 -7.42 74.49
CA THR A 8 12.44 -8.31 73.31
C THR A 8 11.02 -8.62 72.71
N SER A 9 10.87 -8.78 71.38
CA SER A 9 10.70 -10.05 70.61
C SER A 9 9.28 -10.35 70.11
N ASN A 10 9.17 -10.45 68.78
CA ASN A 10 8.13 -11.13 67.99
C ASN A 10 8.07 -12.64 68.36
N PRO A 11 6.95 -13.39 68.13
CA PRO A 11 6.75 -13.96 66.79
C PRO A 11 5.28 -14.29 66.36
N ASP A 12 5.18 -14.61 65.06
CA ASP A 12 4.24 -15.52 64.38
C ASP A 12 2.74 -15.19 64.26
N THR A 13 2.32 -14.85 63.02
CA THR A 13 1.46 -15.74 62.19
C THR A 13 1.35 -15.26 60.74
N ARG A 14 1.69 -16.14 59.79
CA ARG A 14 1.32 -16.10 58.34
C ARG A 14 -0.12 -16.66 58.21
N PRO A 15 -0.94 -16.35 57.16
CA PRO A 15 -0.56 -16.58 55.75
C PRO A 15 -1.15 -15.64 54.67
N SER A 16 -0.51 -15.71 53.50
CA SER A 16 -1.02 -15.62 52.12
C SER A 16 -2.15 -14.65 51.77
N VAL A 17 -1.81 -13.61 50.98
CA VAL A 17 -2.64 -13.20 49.84
C VAL A 17 -1.71 -12.88 48.66
N MET A 18 -1.42 -13.93 47.90
CA MET A 18 -0.79 -13.89 46.59
C MET A 18 -1.88 -13.54 45.58
N THR A 19 -2.13 -12.25 45.33
CA THR A 19 -3.09 -11.84 44.29
C THR A 19 -2.82 -10.40 43.88
N GLY A 20 -2.07 -10.21 42.80
CA GLY A 20 -1.82 -8.85 42.32
C GLY A 20 -0.81 -8.75 41.18
N LEU A 21 -0.81 -9.68 40.22
CA LEU A 21 0.05 -9.54 39.05
C LEU A 21 -0.49 -10.29 37.83
N LEU A 22 -1.73 -9.99 37.41
CA LEU A 22 -2.34 -10.65 36.23
C LEU A 22 -3.21 -9.73 35.36
N ALA A 23 -3.09 -8.40 35.49
CA ALA A 23 -3.96 -7.46 34.77
C ALA A 23 -3.27 -6.61 33.67
N ALA A 24 -1.99 -6.84 33.36
CA ALA A 24 -1.23 -5.92 32.49
C ALA A 24 -0.86 -6.44 31.08
N LEU A 25 -1.35 -7.62 30.66
CA LEU A 25 -0.86 -8.30 29.44
C LEU A 25 -1.90 -8.50 28.31
N LEU A 26 -2.89 -7.61 28.17
CA LEU A 26 -3.98 -7.77 27.19
C LEU A 26 -4.14 -6.61 26.17
N LEU A 27 -3.10 -5.82 25.90
CA LEU A 27 -3.22 -4.61 25.06
C LEU A 27 -2.27 -4.56 23.84
N ALA A 28 -1.96 -5.68 23.20
CA ALA A 28 -1.11 -5.66 21.99
C ALA A 28 -1.49 -6.68 20.92
N THR A 29 -2.75 -6.71 20.49
CA THR A 29 -3.15 -7.34 19.23
C THR A 29 -3.96 -6.37 18.37
N SER A 30 -3.35 -5.27 17.95
CA SER A 30 -3.83 -4.56 16.77
C SER A 30 -3.39 -5.34 15.54
N VAL A 31 -4.23 -6.27 15.09
CA VAL A 31 -4.04 -6.98 13.82
C VAL A 31 -4.21 -5.96 12.69
N SER A 32 -3.15 -5.73 11.92
CA SER A 32 -3.19 -4.89 10.71
C SER A 32 -3.95 -5.62 9.60
N ILE A 33 -5.28 -5.52 9.57
CA ILE A 33 -6.15 -6.21 8.60
C ILE A 33 -6.07 -5.56 7.19
N HIS A 34 -5.52 -4.36 7.03
CA HIS A 34 -5.60 -3.60 5.76
C HIS A 34 -4.58 -3.96 4.68
N ALA A 35 -3.49 -4.68 5.01
CA ALA A 35 -2.43 -4.98 4.02
C ALA A 35 -2.69 -6.25 3.19
N ASP A 36 -3.53 -7.15 3.71
CA ASP A 36 -3.80 -8.44 3.07
C ASP A 36 -4.80 -8.30 1.91
N GLU A 37 -5.80 -7.44 2.07
CA GLU A 37 -6.84 -7.22 1.07
C GLU A 37 -6.26 -6.75 -0.27
N LEU A 38 -5.43 -5.70 -0.28
CA LEU A 38 -4.86 -5.13 -1.51
C LEU A 38 -3.84 -6.01 -2.23
N SER A 39 -3.50 -7.17 -1.67
CA SER A 39 -2.55 -8.11 -2.28
C SER A 39 -3.24 -9.11 -3.21
N ASP A 40 -4.57 -9.18 -3.22
CA ASP A 40 -5.33 -10.03 -4.16
C ASP A 40 -5.19 -9.50 -5.60
N PRO A 41 -4.59 -10.28 -6.54
CA PRO A 41 -4.52 -9.89 -7.94
C PRO A 41 -5.88 -9.61 -8.58
N GLY A 42 -6.96 -10.21 -8.08
CA GLY A 42 -8.33 -9.98 -8.55
C GLY A 42 -8.78 -8.54 -8.40
N ILE A 43 -8.24 -7.79 -7.42
CA ILE A 43 -8.56 -6.37 -7.21
C ILE A 43 -8.11 -5.52 -8.40
N TRP A 44 -7.11 -5.93 -9.16
CA TRP A 44 -6.64 -5.14 -10.29
C TRP A 44 -7.64 -5.15 -11.45
N HIS A 45 -8.47 -6.19 -11.56
CA HIS A 45 -9.44 -6.34 -12.62
C HIS A 45 -10.44 -5.17 -12.62
N GLY A 46 -10.74 -4.65 -13.81
CA GLY A 46 -11.81 -3.69 -14.02
C GLY A 46 -11.43 -2.54 -14.94
N GLU A 47 -12.41 -1.67 -15.19
CA GLU A 47 -12.18 -0.44 -15.95
C GLU A 47 -11.64 0.64 -15.01
N TRP A 48 -10.53 1.26 -15.41
CA TRP A 48 -9.87 2.32 -14.65
C TRP A 48 -9.80 3.60 -15.47
N GLN A 49 -10.24 4.70 -14.87
CA GLN A 49 -10.22 6.03 -15.47
C GLN A 49 -9.22 6.92 -14.74
N ALA A 50 -8.40 7.64 -15.51
CA ALA A 50 -7.57 8.70 -14.93
C ALA A 50 -8.50 9.84 -14.48
N GLU A 51 -8.40 10.21 -13.21
CA GLU A 51 -9.23 11.23 -12.57
C GLU A 51 -9.16 12.55 -13.35
N ASP A 52 -10.30 13.24 -13.45
CA ASP A 52 -10.50 14.50 -14.18
C ASP A 52 -10.23 14.45 -15.70
N THR A 53 -10.16 13.25 -16.30
CA THR A 53 -10.01 13.05 -17.75
C THR A 53 -10.99 12.01 -18.27
N ASP A 54 -11.15 11.87 -19.59
CA ASP A 54 -11.89 10.76 -20.21
C ASP A 54 -11.01 9.54 -20.54
N PHE A 55 -9.72 9.58 -20.17
CA PHE A 55 -8.77 8.51 -20.43
C PHE A 55 -9.11 7.27 -19.60
N THR A 56 -9.47 6.17 -20.27
CA THR A 56 -9.91 4.93 -19.62
C THR A 56 -9.24 3.71 -20.24
N LEU A 57 -8.89 2.73 -19.41
CA LEU A 57 -8.32 1.45 -19.80
C LEU A 57 -8.94 0.30 -19.01
N LEU A 58 -8.86 -0.91 -19.55
CA LEU A 58 -9.23 -2.15 -18.87
C LEU A 58 -7.96 -2.84 -18.37
N VAL A 59 -7.97 -3.27 -17.11
CA VAL A 59 -6.90 -4.07 -16.52
C VAL A 59 -7.35 -5.52 -16.45
N LEU A 60 -6.54 -6.42 -17.01
CA LEU A 60 -6.80 -7.85 -17.06
C LEU A 60 -5.67 -8.61 -16.31
N PRO A 61 -5.84 -8.92 -15.02
CA PRO A 61 -4.86 -9.68 -14.25
C PRO A 61 -4.83 -11.15 -14.66
N SER A 62 -3.65 -11.76 -14.56
CA SER A 62 -3.39 -13.18 -14.80
C SER A 62 -2.27 -13.64 -13.86
N GLY A 63 -2.63 -14.10 -12.67
CA GLY A 63 -1.67 -14.46 -11.63
C GLY A 63 -0.91 -13.22 -11.15
N THR A 64 0.42 -13.23 -11.28
CA THR A 64 1.29 -12.09 -10.91
C THR A 64 1.48 -11.10 -12.04
N ASN A 65 0.82 -11.29 -13.18
CA ASN A 65 0.93 -10.41 -14.33
C ASN A 65 -0.39 -9.69 -14.61
N PHE A 66 -0.36 -8.62 -15.39
CA PHE A 66 -1.57 -8.00 -15.95
C PHE A 66 -1.34 -7.50 -17.37
N ARG A 67 -2.41 -7.40 -18.15
CA ARG A 67 -2.43 -6.68 -19.43
C ARG A 67 -3.32 -5.46 -19.34
N LEU A 68 -3.01 -4.47 -20.17
CA LEU A 68 -3.80 -3.26 -20.33
C LEU A 68 -4.45 -3.25 -21.71
N GLU A 69 -5.75 -2.97 -21.77
CA GLU A 69 -6.47 -2.74 -23.02
C GLU A 69 -6.98 -1.29 -23.05
N PRO A 70 -6.70 -0.51 -24.09
CA PRO A 70 -7.21 0.85 -24.20
C PRO A 70 -8.71 0.83 -24.47
N LEU A 71 -9.49 1.58 -23.67
CA LEU A 71 -10.93 1.76 -23.90
C LEU A 71 -11.23 3.14 -24.49
N ARG A 72 -10.67 4.19 -23.88
CA ARG A 72 -10.74 5.58 -24.35
C ARG A 72 -9.35 6.18 -24.27
N PRO A 73 -8.54 6.11 -25.34
CA PRO A 73 -7.13 6.49 -25.28
C PRO A 73 -6.88 8.01 -25.41
N ALA A 74 -7.92 8.86 -25.33
CA ALA A 74 -7.82 10.31 -25.48
C ALA A 74 -7.07 10.77 -26.76
N GLY A 75 -7.21 10.02 -27.85
CA GLY A 75 -6.52 10.31 -29.12
C GLY A 75 -5.01 10.02 -29.13
N ILE A 76 -4.49 9.33 -28.11
CA ILE A 76 -3.08 8.96 -28.00
C ILE A 76 -2.92 7.50 -28.41
N GLU A 77 -2.13 7.23 -29.44
CA GLU A 77 -1.70 5.86 -29.72
C GLU A 77 -0.58 5.46 -28.77
N TRP A 78 -0.79 4.37 -28.03
CA TRP A 78 0.17 3.80 -27.11
C TRP A 78 0.06 2.28 -27.07
N GLN A 79 1.12 1.64 -26.62
CA GLN A 79 1.20 0.20 -26.40
C GLN A 79 1.74 -0.03 -24.99
N ALA A 80 1.26 -1.07 -24.32
CA ALA A 80 1.85 -1.54 -23.08
C ALA A 80 2.40 -2.94 -23.25
N GLY A 81 3.54 -3.19 -22.60
CA GLY A 81 4.02 -4.54 -22.35
C GLY A 81 3.18 -5.28 -21.33
N GLU A 82 3.61 -6.49 -20.99
CA GLU A 82 3.05 -7.22 -19.85
C GLU A 82 3.44 -6.51 -18.54
N GLY A 83 2.46 -6.24 -17.69
CA GLY A 83 2.66 -5.68 -16.37
C GLY A 83 2.91 -6.76 -15.31
N LEU A 84 3.62 -6.39 -14.24
CA LEU A 84 3.89 -7.24 -13.09
C LEU A 84 3.19 -6.69 -11.86
N ILE A 85 2.57 -7.56 -11.06
CA ILE A 85 1.95 -7.28 -9.77
C ILE A 85 2.87 -7.76 -8.65
N ASN A 86 3.10 -6.91 -7.66
CA ASN A 86 3.80 -7.23 -6.42
C ASN A 86 3.02 -6.63 -5.23
N GLY A 87 2.13 -7.45 -4.65
CA GLY A 87 1.19 -7.03 -3.63
C GLY A 87 0.27 -5.92 -4.15
N SER A 88 0.24 -4.79 -3.46
CA SER A 88 -0.54 -3.60 -3.84
C SER A 88 0.14 -2.70 -4.89
N SER A 89 1.31 -3.09 -5.40
CA SER A 89 2.06 -2.33 -6.39
C SER A 89 2.15 -3.08 -7.72
N GLY A 90 2.35 -2.35 -8.80
CA GLY A 90 2.58 -2.94 -10.11
C GLY A 90 3.50 -2.10 -10.98
N THR A 91 4.13 -2.74 -11.96
CA THR A 91 5.01 -2.06 -12.92
C THR A 91 4.70 -2.50 -14.33
N VAL A 92 4.71 -1.56 -15.27
CA VAL A 92 4.46 -1.83 -16.68
C VAL A 92 5.27 -0.88 -17.56
N GLU A 93 5.74 -1.38 -18.70
CA GLU A 93 6.35 -0.53 -19.73
C GLU A 93 5.26 -0.02 -20.68
N VAL A 94 5.29 1.28 -20.96
CA VAL A 94 4.38 1.95 -21.89
C VAL A 94 5.19 2.64 -22.97
N SER A 95 4.85 2.38 -24.23
CA SER A 95 5.46 2.99 -25.40
C SER A 95 4.45 3.85 -26.15
N TYR A 96 4.83 5.08 -26.51
CA TYR A 96 4.00 5.98 -27.32
C TYR A 96 4.90 6.95 -28.10
N GLN A 97 4.63 7.18 -29.39
CA GLN A 97 5.31 8.19 -30.22
C GLN A 97 6.86 8.21 -30.09
N GLY A 98 7.50 7.04 -29.98
CA GLY A 98 8.95 6.92 -29.83
C GLY A 98 9.49 7.13 -28.40
N VAL A 99 8.61 7.37 -27.43
CA VAL A 99 8.92 7.33 -26.00
C VAL A 99 8.70 5.93 -25.44
N VAL A 100 9.59 5.51 -24.55
CA VAL A 100 9.41 4.34 -23.69
C VAL A 100 9.45 4.80 -22.23
N ALA A 101 8.41 4.48 -21.47
CA ALA A 101 8.28 4.84 -20.06
C ALA A 101 8.09 3.59 -19.21
N GLN A 102 8.87 3.48 -18.14
CA GLN A 102 8.56 2.52 -17.07
C GLN A 102 7.59 3.20 -16.10
N VAL A 103 6.42 2.62 -15.92
CA VAL A 103 5.36 3.15 -15.05
C VAL A 103 5.24 2.27 -13.81
N MET A 104 5.06 2.91 -12.65
CA MET A 104 4.70 2.26 -11.40
C MET A 104 3.28 2.65 -11.01
N VAL A 105 2.50 1.65 -10.62
CA VAL A 105 1.13 1.77 -10.12
C VAL A 105 1.14 1.35 -8.65
N GLN A 106 0.44 2.09 -7.82
CA GLN A 106 0.23 1.78 -6.41
C GLN A 106 -1.25 1.84 -6.10
N LEU A 107 -1.86 0.71 -5.74
CA LEU A 107 -3.20 0.70 -5.18
C LEU A 107 -3.17 1.44 -3.83
N THR A 108 -4.14 2.33 -3.67
CA THR A 108 -4.40 3.08 -2.42
C THR A 108 -5.68 2.60 -1.74
N SER A 109 -6.57 1.97 -2.50
CA SER A 109 -7.75 1.22 -2.06
C SER A 109 -8.12 0.19 -3.17
N PRO A 110 -9.12 -0.68 -2.98
CA PRO A 110 -9.61 -1.57 -4.04
C PRO A 110 -10.15 -0.83 -5.28
N GLU A 111 -10.43 0.46 -5.16
CA GLU A 111 -11.10 1.29 -6.16
C GLU A 111 -10.22 2.44 -6.65
N THR A 112 -9.04 2.65 -6.06
CA THR A 112 -8.22 3.85 -6.32
C THR A 112 -6.73 3.50 -6.42
N ALA A 113 -6.06 4.08 -7.41
CA ALA A 113 -4.63 3.88 -7.64
C ALA A 113 -3.91 5.20 -7.90
N VAL A 114 -2.62 5.25 -7.59
CA VAL A 114 -1.71 6.33 -7.97
C VAL A 114 -0.70 5.77 -8.97
N VAL A 115 -0.50 6.48 -10.06
CA VAL A 115 0.36 6.10 -11.18
C VAL A 115 1.42 7.16 -11.36
N ARG A 116 2.68 6.74 -11.49
CA ARG A 116 3.82 7.64 -11.76
C ARG A 116 4.85 6.99 -12.67
N SER A 117 5.58 7.81 -13.44
CA SER A 117 6.72 7.32 -14.19
C SER A 117 7.90 7.03 -13.26
N MET A 118 8.52 5.86 -13.41
CA MET A 118 9.85 5.53 -12.86
C MET A 118 10.95 6.03 -13.78
N SER A 119 10.75 5.92 -15.09
CA SER A 119 11.62 6.43 -16.13
C SER A 119 10.78 6.83 -17.35
N CYS A 120 11.32 7.72 -18.19
CA CYS A 120 10.73 8.11 -19.45
C CYS A 120 11.88 8.50 -20.38
N GLN A 121 12.03 7.79 -21.49
CA GLN A 121 13.15 7.96 -22.43
C GLN A 121 12.64 8.20 -23.85
N PRO A 122 13.23 9.14 -24.61
CA PRO A 122 14.27 10.07 -24.15
C PRO A 122 13.72 11.11 -23.18
N ASP A 123 14.51 11.49 -22.17
CA ASP A 123 14.07 12.39 -21.10
C ASP A 123 13.80 13.83 -21.56
N TYR A 124 14.38 14.22 -22.70
CA TYR A 124 14.14 15.49 -23.38
C TYR A 124 12.81 15.53 -24.17
N HIS A 125 12.11 14.41 -24.31
CA HIS A 125 10.80 14.42 -24.96
C HIS A 125 9.83 15.29 -24.15
N VAL A 126 8.99 16.08 -24.83
CA VAL A 126 8.13 17.08 -24.18
C VAL A 126 7.26 16.48 -23.09
N VAL A 127 6.61 15.34 -23.38
CA VAL A 127 5.77 14.64 -22.39
C VAL A 127 6.61 14.12 -21.22
N CYS A 128 7.77 13.53 -21.46
CA CYS A 128 8.68 13.08 -20.40
C CYS A 128 9.12 14.21 -19.47
N THR A 129 9.33 15.41 -20.03
CA THR A 129 9.68 16.61 -19.26
C THR A 129 8.50 17.07 -18.41
N LEU A 130 7.28 17.07 -18.96
CA LEU A 130 6.07 17.53 -18.27
C LEU A 130 5.63 16.61 -17.13
N VAL A 131 5.74 15.29 -17.32
CA VAL A 131 5.30 14.30 -16.31
C VAL A 131 6.34 14.07 -15.21
N ARG A 132 7.51 14.70 -15.29
CA ARG A 132 8.56 14.54 -14.28
C ARG A 132 8.04 15.00 -12.92
N ASN A 133 8.10 14.12 -11.93
CA ASN A 133 7.58 14.32 -10.56
C ASN A 133 6.05 14.53 -10.49
N GLN A 134 5.32 14.19 -11.55
CA GLN A 134 3.86 14.17 -11.53
C GLN A 134 3.34 12.77 -11.19
N GLN A 135 2.12 12.74 -10.69
CA GLN A 135 1.38 11.52 -10.45
C GLN A 135 -0.05 11.70 -10.98
N ALA A 136 -0.60 10.64 -11.54
CA ALA A 136 -1.99 10.57 -11.93
C ALA A 136 -2.74 9.69 -10.92
N ARG A 137 -3.96 10.10 -10.55
CA ARG A 137 -4.86 9.25 -9.78
C ARG A 137 -5.80 8.54 -10.74
N PHE A 138 -6.04 7.27 -10.50
CA PHE A 138 -7.00 6.46 -11.23
C PHE A 138 -8.10 5.98 -10.29
N ILE A 139 -9.33 5.95 -10.80
CA ILE A 139 -10.52 5.46 -10.12
C ILE A 139 -11.09 4.29 -10.93
N LYS A 140 -11.46 3.21 -10.24
CA LYS A 140 -12.15 2.08 -10.85
C LYS A 140 -13.62 2.43 -11.04
N LEU A 141 -14.15 2.18 -12.24
CA LEU A 141 -15.53 2.51 -12.59
C LEU A 141 -16.51 1.39 -12.27
N GLN A 142 -16.11 0.13 -12.45
CA GLN A 142 -16.88 -1.08 -12.23
C GLN A 142 -15.96 -2.24 -11.85
#